data_AF-A0A4Y7WJ29-F1
#
_entry.id   AF-A0A4Y7WJ29-F1
#
_cell.length_a   1.000
_cell.length_b   1.000
_cell.length_c   1.000
_cell.angle_alpha   90.00
_cell.angle_beta   90.00
_cell.angle_gamma   90.00
#
_symmetry.space_group_name_H-M   'P 1'
#
loop_
_entity.id
_entity.type
_entity.pdbx_description
1 polymer ?
#
loop_
_entity_poly.entity_id
_entity_poly.type
_entity_poly.pdbx_seq_one_letter_code
_entity_poly.pdbx_strand_id
1 'polypeptide(L)' 'MKEYTVTPNKDATTWFVKVEDVAPLEEYDKQSKAIEAGEKLAQENQPSRLIIFDEYHKQQEIKTF' A
#
# COMPACT_ATOMS: atom_id res chain seq x y z
N MET A 1 -12.24 -5.80 -8.59
CA MET A 1 -11.10 -6.27 -7.76
C MET A 1 -10.58 -5.04 -7.06
N LYS A 2 -10.57 -4.99 -5.72
CA LYS A 2 -10.06 -3.78 -5.04
C LYS A 2 -8.55 -3.68 -5.23
N GLU A 3 -8.04 -2.50 -5.51
CA GLU A 3 -6.61 -2.25 -5.58
C GLU A 3 -6.17 -1.43 -4.38
N TYR A 4 -5.13 -1.90 -3.70
CA TYR A 4 -4.47 -1.22 -2.61
C TYR A 4 -3.06 -0.83 -3.05
N THR A 5 -2.58 0.33 -2.64
CA THR A 5 -1.24 0.83 -2.97
C THR A 5 -0.52 1.27 -1.71
N VAL A 6 0.74 0.86 -1.58
CA VAL A 6 1.66 1.30 -0.52
C VAL A 6 2.64 2.27 -1.14
N THR A 7 2.53 3.55 -0.82
CA THR A 7 3.35 4.61 -1.43
C THR A 7 4.06 5.42 -0.35
N PRO A 8 5.33 5.81 -0.53
CA PRO A 8 5.97 6.75 0.38
C PRO A 8 5.45 8.18 0.17
N ASN A 9 5.73 9.06 1.13
CA ASN A 9 5.70 10.52 0.94
C ASN A 9 6.91 10.96 0.11
N LYS A 10 6.92 12.25 -0.26
CA LYS A 10 7.99 12.86 -1.07
C LYS A 10 9.40 12.64 -0.49
N ASP A 11 9.49 12.53 0.84
CA ASP A 11 10.75 12.38 1.58
C ASP A 11 11.04 10.93 2.01
N ALA A 12 10.19 9.96 1.63
CA ALA A 12 10.25 8.55 2.07
C ALA A 12 10.33 8.30 3.59
N THR A 13 9.88 9.28 4.39
CA THR A 13 9.78 9.21 5.84
C THR A 13 8.43 8.70 6.35
N THR A 14 7.42 8.69 5.50
CA THR A 14 6.06 8.24 5.83
C THR A 14 5.49 7.43 4.69
N TRP A 15 4.77 6.37 5.02
CA TRP A 15 4.24 5.40 4.08
C TRP A 15 2.73 5.36 4.17
N PHE A 16 2.06 5.51 3.03
CA PHE A 16 0.62 5.57 2.91
C PHE A 16 0.08 4.27 2.33
N VAL A 17 -0.96 3.74 2.97
CA VAL A 17 -1.81 2.70 2.39
C VAL A 17 -3.05 3.38 1.84
N LYS A 18 -3.25 3.28 0.52
CA LYS A 18 -4.40 3.84 -0.19
C LYS A 18 -5.17 2.73 -0.87
N VAL A 19 -6.49 2.86 -0.97
CA VAL A 19 -7.30 2.05 -1.88
C VAL A 19 -7.58 2.88 -3.14
N GLU A 20 -7.66 2.23 -4.29
CA GLU A 20 -7.98 2.85 -5.57
C GLU A 20 -9.18 3.79 -5.43
N ASP A 21 -9.03 5.01 -5.95
CA ASP A 21 -10.08 6.04 -5.99
C ASP A 21 -10.53 6.61 -4.62
N VAL A 22 -9.77 6.38 -3.53
CA VAL A 22 -10.10 6.90 -2.19
C VAL A 22 -8.88 7.52 -1.49
N ALA A 23 -9.14 8.39 -0.50
CA ALA A 23 -8.14 8.96 0.39
C ALA A 23 -7.26 7.88 1.07
N PRO A 24 -6.01 8.21 1.45
CA PRO A 24 -5.17 7.30 2.23
C PRO A 24 -5.91 6.83 3.48
N LEU A 25 -6.01 5.51 3.61
CA LEU A 25 -6.65 4.89 4.76
C LEU A 25 -5.77 5.06 5.99
N GLU A 26 -4.46 4.80 5.84
CA GLU A 26 -3.53 4.73 6.96
C GLU A 26 -2.14 5.24 6.57
N GLU A 27 -1.46 5.84 7.56
CA GLU A 27 -0.10 6.40 7.46
C GLU A 27 0.82 5.69 8.45
N TYR A 28 2.04 5.36 8.03
CA TYR A 28 3.01 4.63 8.83
C TYR A 28 4.40 5.23 8.75
N ASP A 29 5.15 5.12 9.85
CA ASP A 29 6.56 5.52 9.94
C ASP A 29 7.53 4.60 9.18
N LYS A 30 7.08 3.40 8.81
CA LYS A 30 7.91 2.36 8.18
C LYS A 30 7.18 1.67 7.05
N GLN A 31 7.91 1.38 5.97
CA GLN A 31 7.41 0.63 4.82
C GLN A 31 6.82 -0.72 5.21
N SER A 32 7.54 -1.49 6.03
CA SER A 32 7.09 -2.83 6.44
C SER A 32 5.72 -2.82 7.11
N LYS A 33 5.47 -1.84 8.00
CA LYS A 33 4.17 -1.69 8.67
C LYS A 33 3.05 -1.37 7.68
N ALA A 34 3.33 -0.50 6.70
CA ALA A 34 2.37 -0.15 5.66
C ALA A 34 2.07 -1.36 4.75
N ILE A 35 3.07 -2.17 4.43
CA ILE A 35 2.90 -3.40 3.67
C ILE A 35 2.02 -4.38 4.46
N GLU A 36 2.33 -4.63 5.74
CA GLU A 36 1.54 -5.56 6.58
C GLU A 36 0.06 -5.15 6.66
N ALA A 37 -0.21 -3.85 6.86
CA ALA A 37 -1.57 -3.33 6.88
C ALA A 37 -2.26 -3.44 5.51
N GLY A 38 -1.56 -3.08 4.43
CA GLY A 38 -2.05 -3.22 3.07
C GLY A 38 -2.37 -4.68 2.70
N GLU A 39 -1.53 -5.63 3.12
CA GLU A 39 -1.77 -7.06 2.90
C GLU A 39 -3.00 -7.53 3.68
N LYS A 40 -3.13 -7.11 4.94
CA LYS A 40 -4.31 -7.46 5.74
C LYS A 40 -5.60 -6.94 5.11
N LEU A 41 -5.63 -5.66 4.71
CA LEU A 41 -6.77 -5.05 4.05
C LEU A 41 -7.11 -5.74 2.72
N ALA A 42 -6.09 -6.06 1.93
CA ALA A 42 -6.27 -6.77 0.67
C ALA A 42 -6.85 -8.18 0.90
N GLN A 43 -6.30 -8.94 1.85
CA GLN A 43 -6.80 -10.27 2.20
C GLN A 43 -8.25 -10.26 2.72
N GLU A 44 -8.64 -9.24 3.50
CA GLU A 44 -10.01 -9.11 4.00
C GLU A 44 -11.02 -8.72 2.91
N ASN A 45 -10.56 -8.19 1.78
CA ASN A 45 -11.41 -7.62 0.72
C ASN A 45 -11.30 -8.34 -0.63
N GLN A 46 -11.07 -9.66 -0.62
CA GLN A 46 -10.95 -10.46 -1.84
C GLN A 46 -12.21 -10.39 -2.73
N PRO A 47 -12.06 -10.37 -4.07
CA PRO A 47 -10.79 -10.37 -4.80
C PRO A 47 -10.12 -8.98 -4.79
N SER A 48 -8.82 -8.95 -4.50
CA SER A 48 -8.05 -7.69 -4.40
C SER A 48 -6.58 -7.84 -4.80
N ARG A 49 -5.90 -6.70 -5.03
CA ARG A 49 -4.45 -6.65 -5.25
C ARG A 49 -3.81 -5.57 -4.39
N LEU A 50 -2.56 -5.79 -4.01
CA LEU A 50 -1.70 -4.85 -3.32
C LEU A 50 -0.49 -4.52 -4.19
N ILE A 51 -0.26 -3.25 -4.47
CA ILE A 51 0.89 -2.74 -5.22
C ILE A 51 1.81 -2.01 -4.25
N ILE A 52 3.05 -2.48 -4.16
CA ILE A 52 4.05 -1.93 -3.25
C ILE A 52 5.01 -1.09 -4.07
N PHE A 53 5.11 0.19 -3.71
CA PHE A 53 6.12 1.10 -4.25
C PHE A 53 7.32 1.17 -3.31
N ASP A 54 8.46 1.52 -3.88
CA ASP A 54 9.72 1.79 -3.19
C ASP A 54 9.87 3.31 -2.90
N GLU A 55 10.90 3.70 -2.14
CA GLU A 55 11.20 5.09 -1.75
C GLU A 55 11.25 6.06 -2.95
N TYR A 56 11.61 5.58 -4.14
CA TYR A 56 11.63 6.36 -5.37
C TYR A 56 10.29 6.42 -6.12
N HIS A 57 9.17 6.07 -5.48
CA HIS A 57 7.85 5.90 -6.11
C HIS A 57 7.87 4.94 -7.31
N LYS A 58 8.77 3.95 -7.28
CA LYS A 58 8.85 2.90 -8.30
C LYS A 58 8.13 1.66 -7.81
N GLN A 59 7.34 1.05 -8.68
CA GLN A 59 6.67 -0.20 -8.35
C GLN A 59 7.72 -1.31 -8.13
N GLN A 60 7.73 -1.87 -6.93
CA GLN A 60 8.66 -2.94 -6.56
C GLN A 60 7.98 -4.31 -6.66
N GLU A 61 6.75 -4.43 -6.16
CA GLU A 61 6.06 -5.71 -6.05
C GLU A 61 4.54 -5.57 -6.23
N ILE A 62 3.90 -6.60 -6.78
CA ILE A 62 2.45 -6.75 -6.83
C ILE A 62 2.08 -8.08 -6.18
N LYS A 63 1.17 -8.02 -5.21
CA LYS A 63 0.52 -9.20 -4.61
C LYS A 63 -0.95 -9.22 -4.99
N THR A 64 -1.49 -10.40 -5.25
CA THR A 64 -2.91 -10.61 -5.56
C THR A 64 -3.50 -11.58 -4.56
N PHE A 65 -4.70 -11.26 -4.06
CA PHE A 65 -5.42 -12.03 -3.05
C PHE A 65 -6.83 -12.33 -3.52
#